data_AF-A0A0C1N280-F1
#
_entry.id   AF-A0A0C1N280-F1
#
_cell.length_a   1.000
_cell.length_b   1.000
_cell.length_c   1.000
_cell.angle_alpha   90.00
_cell.angle_beta   90.00
_cell.angle_gamma   90.00
#
_symmetry.space_group_name_H-M   'P 1'
#
loop_
_entity.id
_entity.type
_entity.pdbx_description
1 polymer ?
#
loop_
_entity_poly.entity_id
_entity_poly.type
_entity_poly.pdbx_seq_one_letter_code
_entity_poly.pdbx_strand_id
1 'polypeptide(L)'
;MDKKAQAGELPETVRVEGAAEVPGTRSGDYRFVKPDANRISADLIQPQVAEGSKIVQKVIDKGNQAEIVVVELGQGNSGQVGVNEAVRVAQDVFSTPDHGVNRVIFIKDGKIIVDYSR
;
A
#
# COMPACT_ATOMS: atom_id res chain seq x y z
N MET A 1 -1.67 -6.55 7.99
CA MET A 1 -0.84 -6.96 6.84
C MET A 1 -0.14 -8.28 7.10
N ASP A 2 0.53 -8.46 8.24
CA ASP A 2 1.26 -9.71 8.53
C ASP A 2 0.40 -10.99 8.44
N LYS A 3 -0.77 -11.00 9.11
CA LYS A 3 -1.73 -12.12 9.01
C LYS A 3 -2.12 -12.46 7.56
N LYS A 4 -2.15 -11.46 6.67
CA LYS A 4 -2.46 -11.66 5.24
C LYS A 4 -1.27 -12.29 4.51
N ALA A 5 -0.05 -11.89 4.82
CA ALA A 5 1.16 -12.53 4.31
C ALA A 5 1.23 -14.00 4.75
N GLN A 6 1.02 -14.27 6.04
CA GLN A 6 1.02 -15.64 6.58
C GLN A 6 -0.10 -16.51 6.02
N ALA A 7 -1.22 -15.91 5.61
CA ALA A 7 -2.32 -16.58 4.93
C ALA A 7 -2.09 -16.77 3.41
N GLY A 8 -0.97 -16.27 2.86
CA GLY A 8 -0.67 -16.33 1.43
C GLY A 8 -1.45 -15.34 0.56
N GLU A 9 -2.13 -14.35 1.17
CA GLU A 9 -2.87 -13.32 0.44
C GLU A 9 -1.97 -12.21 -0.13
N LEU A 10 -0.68 -12.19 0.24
CA LEU A 10 0.32 -11.25 -0.29
C LEU A 10 1.37 -12.02 -1.09
N PRO A 11 1.32 -11.95 -2.43
CA PRO A 11 2.35 -12.53 -3.28
C PRO A 11 3.76 -12.12 -2.84
N GLU A 12 4.67 -13.08 -2.94
CA GLU A 12 6.09 -12.94 -2.61
C GLU A 12 6.39 -12.45 -1.18
N THR A 13 5.42 -12.49 -0.27
CA THR A 13 5.58 -11.98 1.10
C THR A 13 5.23 -13.07 2.09
N VAL A 14 6.18 -13.46 2.94
CA VAL A 14 5.95 -14.47 3.99
C VAL A 14 5.59 -13.84 5.33
N ARG A 15 6.01 -12.59 5.55
CA ARG A 15 5.80 -11.85 6.80
C ARG A 15 5.84 -10.35 6.53
N VAL A 16 5.12 -9.56 7.32
CA VAL A 16 5.22 -8.08 7.29
C VAL A 16 5.58 -7.59 8.67
N GLU A 17 6.77 -7.02 8.83
CA GLU A 17 7.25 -6.42 10.09
C GLU A 17 6.93 -4.91 10.13
N GLY A 18 6.81 -4.32 11.31
CA GLY A 18 6.68 -2.86 11.44
C GLY A 18 5.79 -2.42 12.60
N ALA A 19 5.72 -1.12 12.85
CA ALA A 19 5.03 -0.60 14.05
C ALA A 19 3.49 -0.57 13.93
N ALA A 20 2.91 -1.15 12.88
CA ALA A 20 1.50 -1.58 12.87
C ALA A 20 1.23 -2.81 13.75
N GLU A 21 2.27 -3.51 14.22
CA GLU A 21 2.14 -4.64 15.14
C GLU A 21 2.13 -4.23 16.62
N VAL A 22 2.42 -2.97 16.94
CA VAL A 22 2.32 -2.45 18.31
C VAL A 22 0.84 -2.12 18.58
N PRO A 23 0.16 -2.83 19.49
CA PRO A 23 -1.25 -2.54 19.79
C PRO A 23 -1.45 -1.08 20.21
N GLY A 24 -2.36 -0.39 19.55
CA GLY A 24 -2.63 1.03 19.80
C GLY A 24 -1.73 2.02 19.03
N THR A 25 -0.73 1.54 18.29
CA THR A 25 0.09 2.38 17.40
C THR A 25 -0.18 1.99 15.95
N ARG A 26 -0.58 2.96 15.13
CA ARG A 26 -0.56 2.81 13.66
C ARG A 26 0.72 3.48 13.17
N SER A 27 1.75 2.70 12.90
CA SER A 27 2.92 3.23 12.19
C SER A 27 2.76 3.07 10.70
N GLY A 28 3.24 4.07 9.96
CA GLY A 28 3.35 4.00 8.50
C GLY A 28 4.45 3.06 8.04
N ASP A 29 5.46 2.83 8.89
CA ASP A 29 6.66 2.07 8.54
C ASP A 29 6.46 0.55 8.59
N TYR A 30 6.49 -0.08 7.41
CA TYR A 30 6.45 -1.53 7.22
C TYR A 30 7.71 -2.06 6.54
N ARG A 31 7.98 -3.35 6.74
CA ARG A 31 8.99 -4.10 6.00
C ARG A 31 8.39 -5.42 5.56
N PHE A 32 8.35 -5.65 4.24
CA PHE A 32 7.81 -6.87 3.65
C PHE A 32 8.96 -7.86 3.51
N VAL A 33 8.82 -9.01 4.18
CA VAL A 33 9.85 -10.05 4.19
C VAL A 33 9.51 -11.07 3.10
N LYS A 34 10.43 -11.25 2.16
CA LYS A 34 10.35 -12.23 1.08
C LYS A 34 10.77 -13.63 1.54
N PRO A 35 10.46 -14.71 0.79
CA PRO A 35 10.88 -16.08 1.13
C PRO A 35 12.40 -16.25 1.27
N ASP A 36 13.19 -15.45 0.55
CA ASP A 36 14.65 -15.40 0.60
C ASP A 36 15.20 -14.58 1.78
N ALA A 37 14.32 -14.17 2.70
CA ALA A 37 14.58 -13.28 3.83
C ALA A 37 14.98 -11.83 3.46
N ASN A 38 14.88 -11.44 2.19
CA ASN A 38 15.04 -10.04 1.80
C ASN A 38 13.93 -9.18 2.39
N ARG A 39 14.27 -7.96 2.81
CA ARG A 39 13.34 -7.01 3.43
C ARG A 39 13.15 -5.81 2.52
N ILE A 40 11.93 -5.59 2.07
CA ILE A 40 11.56 -4.45 1.23
C ILE A 40 10.87 -3.39 2.09
N SER A 41 11.31 -2.14 1.96
CA SER A 41 10.70 -1.00 2.66
C SER A 41 9.29 -0.74 2.14
N ALA A 42 8.40 -0.42 3.07
CA ALA A 42 7.02 -0.15 2.77
C ALA A 42 6.48 0.98 3.66
N ASP A 43 5.58 1.80 3.13
CA ASP A 43 4.95 2.90 3.87
C ASP A 43 3.41 2.88 3.76
N LEU A 44 2.72 3.45 4.75
CA LEU A 44 1.27 3.62 4.79
C LEU A 44 0.88 5.03 4.36
N ILE A 45 -0.14 5.13 3.53
CA ILE A 45 -0.92 6.35 3.40
C ILE A 45 -2.40 6.09 3.70
N GLN A 46 -3.04 7.09 4.31
CA GLN A 46 -4.46 7.07 4.66
C GLN A 46 -5.12 8.32 4.08
N PRO A 47 -5.42 8.35 2.77
CA PRO A 47 -6.03 9.53 2.16
C PRO A 47 -7.42 9.79 2.76
N GLN A 48 -7.74 11.07 2.99
CA GLN A 48 -9.08 11.50 3.42
C GLN A 48 -9.96 11.97 2.25
N VAL A 49 -9.38 12.03 1.05
CA VAL A 49 -10.03 12.48 -0.19
C VAL A 49 -10.23 11.30 -1.14
N ALA A 50 -11.27 11.37 -1.98
CA ALA A 50 -11.57 10.34 -2.99
C ALA A 50 -10.91 10.61 -4.36
N GLU A 51 -10.30 11.79 -4.53
CA GLU A 51 -9.79 12.25 -5.81
C GLU A 51 -8.53 11.44 -6.21
N GLY A 52 -8.64 10.63 -7.28
CA GLY A 52 -7.60 9.71 -7.72
C GLY A 52 -6.24 10.37 -7.92
N SER A 53 -6.18 11.52 -8.60
CA SER A 53 -4.95 12.29 -8.84
C SER A 53 -4.22 12.67 -7.55
N LYS A 54 -4.95 13.03 -6.49
CA LYS A 54 -4.36 13.34 -5.17
C LYS A 54 -3.83 12.10 -4.48
N ILE A 55 -4.47 10.94 -4.69
CA ILE A 55 -3.97 9.66 -4.17
C ILE A 55 -2.70 9.27 -4.92
N VAL A 56 -2.67 9.37 -6.25
CA VAL A 56 -1.49 9.14 -7.09
C VAL A 56 -0.31 9.98 -6.61
N GLN A 57 -0.49 11.30 -6.46
CA GLN A 57 0.58 12.18 -6.00
C GLN A 57 1.14 11.75 -4.64
N LYS A 58 0.26 11.42 -3.68
CA LYS A 58 0.68 10.95 -2.35
C LYS A 58 1.46 9.62 -2.41
N VAL A 59 1.05 8.71 -3.28
CA VAL A 59 1.76 7.44 -3.48
C VAL A 59 3.16 7.70 -4.05
N ILE A 60 3.27 8.57 -5.06
CA ILE A 60 4.54 8.93 -5.69
C ILE A 60 5.47 9.63 -4.70
N ASP A 61 4.96 10.58 -3.92
CA ASP A 61 5.74 11.29 -2.89
C ASP A 61 6.35 10.31 -1.87
N LYS A 62 5.60 9.24 -1.54
CA LYS A 62 6.08 8.15 -0.68
C LYS A 62 7.00 7.15 -1.36
N GLY A 63 6.88 6.98 -2.68
CA GLY A 63 7.76 6.16 -3.48
C GLY A 63 9.24 6.51 -3.39
N ASN A 64 9.56 7.75 -3.02
CA ASN A 64 10.94 8.18 -2.77
C ASN A 64 11.51 7.70 -1.43
N GLN A 65 10.66 7.19 -0.54
CA GLN A 65 11.00 6.72 0.81
C GLN A 65 10.86 5.20 0.95
N ALA A 66 9.93 4.61 0.19
CA ALA A 66 9.62 3.19 0.24
C ALA A 66 9.29 2.61 -1.14
N GLU A 67 9.72 1.37 -1.38
CA GLU A 67 9.45 0.66 -2.63
C GLU A 67 8.00 0.16 -2.71
N ILE A 68 7.36 -0.11 -1.57
CA ILE A 68 5.98 -0.54 -1.50
C ILE A 68 5.15 0.54 -0.80
N VAL A 69 4.00 0.90 -1.37
CA VAL A 69 3.06 1.82 -0.74
C VAL A 69 1.75 1.12 -0.46
N VAL A 70 1.35 1.10 0.80
CA VAL A 70 0.05 0.60 1.25
C VAL A 70 -0.91 1.78 1.37
N VAL A 71 -2.05 1.70 0.70
CA VAL A 71 -3.10 2.73 0.70
C VAL A 71 -4.30 2.20 1.47
N GLU A 72 -4.53 2.69 2.69
CA GLU A 72 -5.71 2.34 3.49
C GLU A 72 -6.83 3.34 3.23
N LEU A 73 -7.84 2.89 2.47
CA LEU A 73 -9.06 3.61 2.15
C LEU A 73 -10.11 3.40 3.25
N GLY A 74 -11.03 4.36 3.38
CA GLY A 74 -12.12 4.30 4.36
C GLY A 74 -12.15 5.47 5.34
N GLN A 75 -11.10 6.30 5.37
CA GLN A 75 -11.11 7.54 6.13
C GLN A 75 -11.68 8.71 5.31
N GLY A 76 -12.62 9.45 5.89
CA GLY A 76 -13.27 10.58 5.22
C GLY A 76 -13.89 10.16 3.88
N ASN A 77 -13.63 10.95 2.83
CA ASN A 77 -14.21 10.70 1.50
C ASN A 77 -13.52 9.55 0.76
N SER A 78 -12.32 9.10 1.16
CA SER A 78 -11.67 7.96 0.49
C SER A 78 -12.43 6.65 0.65
N GLY A 79 -13.40 6.58 1.58
CA GLY A 79 -14.36 5.48 1.67
C GLY A 79 -15.24 5.32 0.42
N GLN A 80 -15.33 6.33 -0.44
CA GLN A 80 -16.05 6.25 -1.72
C GLN A 80 -15.23 5.59 -2.84
N VAL A 81 -13.90 5.47 -2.67
CA VAL A 81 -13.02 4.83 -3.66
C VAL A 81 -13.34 3.34 -3.71
N GLY A 82 -13.74 2.88 -4.89
CA GLY A 82 -14.03 1.47 -5.17
C GLY A 82 -12.86 0.78 -5.85
N VAL A 83 -13.02 -0.52 -6.13
CA VAL A 83 -11.99 -1.36 -6.79
C VAL A 83 -11.55 -0.76 -8.13
N ASN A 84 -12.50 -0.40 -9.00
CA ASN A 84 -12.19 0.14 -10.33
C ASN A 84 -11.36 1.43 -10.26
N GLU A 85 -11.66 2.30 -9.30
CA GLU A 85 -10.90 3.54 -9.12
C GLU A 85 -9.52 3.25 -8.53
N ALA A 86 -9.41 2.35 -7.55
CA ALA A 86 -8.12 1.92 -7.00
C ALA A 86 -7.21 1.29 -8.08
N VAL A 87 -7.76 0.51 -9.01
CA VAL A 87 -7.02 -0.03 -10.16
C VAL A 87 -6.51 1.09 -11.07
N ARG A 88 -7.35 2.07 -11.40
CA ARG A 88 -6.93 3.24 -12.20
C ARG A 88 -5.83 4.03 -11.51
N VAL A 89 -5.97 4.32 -10.22
CA VAL A 89 -4.93 5.00 -9.44
C VAL A 89 -3.63 4.20 -9.46
N ALA A 90 -3.68 2.87 -9.31
CA ALA A 90 -2.47 2.05 -9.42
C ALA A 90 -1.83 2.18 -10.81
N GLN A 91 -2.61 2.06 -11.88
CA GLN A 91 -2.12 2.21 -13.25
C GLN A 91 -1.52 3.60 -13.51
N ASP A 92 -2.15 4.65 -12.99
CA ASP A 92 -1.69 6.04 -13.13
C ASP A 92 -0.38 6.27 -12.37
N VAL A 93 -0.21 5.65 -11.18
CA VAL A 93 1.07 5.64 -10.47
C VAL A 93 2.14 5.07 -11.38
N PHE A 94 1.98 3.84 -11.88
CA PHE A 94 3.00 3.17 -12.70
C PHE A 94 3.18 3.76 -14.11
N SER A 95 2.24 4.59 -14.58
CA SER A 95 2.38 5.36 -15.81
C SER A 95 3.10 6.70 -15.60
N THR A 96 3.25 7.14 -14.34
CA THR A 96 3.97 8.37 -14.02
C THR A 96 5.48 8.09 -13.97
N PRO A 97 6.32 8.85 -14.68
CA PRO A 97 7.77 8.64 -14.64
C PRO A 97 8.37 9.08 -13.31
N ASP A 98 9.63 8.68 -13.09
CA ASP A 98 10.51 9.20 -12.04
C ASP A 98 10.04 9.00 -10.60
N HIS A 99 9.60 7.78 -10.26
CA HIS A 99 9.30 7.37 -8.89
C HIS A 99 9.93 6.03 -8.50
N GLY A 100 10.13 5.81 -7.19
CA GLY A 100 10.69 4.58 -6.62
C GLY A 100 9.69 3.45 -6.32
N VAL A 101 8.38 3.68 -6.52
CA VAL A 101 7.34 2.68 -6.23
C VAL A 101 7.47 1.44 -7.14
N ASN A 102 7.57 0.27 -6.52
CA ASN A 102 7.58 -1.05 -7.14
C ASN A 102 6.24 -1.79 -6.96
N ARG A 103 5.47 -1.48 -5.91
CA ARG A 103 4.19 -2.13 -5.61
C ARG A 103 3.26 -1.18 -4.86
N VAL A 104 1.98 -1.19 -5.21
CA VAL A 104 0.92 -0.47 -4.49
C VAL A 104 -0.16 -1.44 -4.06
N ILE A 105 -0.53 -1.39 -2.77
CA ILE A 105 -1.54 -2.27 -2.18
C ILE A 105 -2.66 -1.42 -1.61
N PHE A 106 -3.87 -1.55 -2.15
CA PHE A 106 -5.04 -0.87 -1.62
C PHE A 106 -5.79 -1.77 -0.66
N ILE A 107 -6.06 -1.23 0.53
CA ILE A 107 -6.83 -1.88 1.58
C ILE A 107 -8.10 -1.06 1.81
N LYS A 108 -9.23 -1.73 1.93
CA LYS A 108 -10.50 -1.14 2.34
C LYS A 108 -11.21 -2.09 3.29
N ASP A 109 -11.67 -1.58 4.42
CA ASP A 109 -12.35 -2.38 5.46
C ASP A 109 -11.54 -3.62 5.88
N GLY A 110 -10.22 -3.47 5.97
CA GLY A 110 -9.28 -4.54 6.33
C GLY A 110 -9.03 -5.60 5.24
N LYS A 111 -9.61 -5.43 4.04
CA LYS A 111 -9.43 -6.34 2.89
C LYS A 111 -8.54 -5.69 1.84
N ILE A 112 -7.65 -6.47 1.25
CA ILE A 112 -6.92 -6.03 0.06
C ILE A 112 -7.92 -6.04 -1.09
N ILE A 113 -8.04 -4.90 -1.78
CA ILE A 113 -8.94 -4.74 -2.93
C ILE A 113 -8.17 -4.62 -4.24
N VAL A 114 -6.92 -4.17 -4.18
CA VAL A 114 -5.99 -4.11 -5.32
C VAL A 114 -4.58 -4.37 -4.80
N ASP A 115 -3.83 -5.17 -5.52
CA ASP A 115 -2.40 -5.42 -5.32
C ASP A 115 -1.74 -5.36 -6.69
N TYR A 116 -0.95 -4.32 -6.92
CA TYR A 116 -0.40 -4.02 -8.23
C TYR A 116 1.11 -3.81 -8.11
N SER A 117 1.89 -4.51 -8.93
CA SER A 117 3.35 -4.44 -8.96
C SER A 117 3.87 -4.38 -10.39
N ARG A 118 5.09 -3.85 -10.57
CA ARG A 118 5.85 -3.92 -11.81
C ARG A 118 6.81 -5.11 -11.83
#